data_AF-A0A961MFA9-F1
#
_entry.id   AF-A0A961MFA9-F1
#
_cell.length_a   1.000
_cell.length_b   1.000
_cell.length_c   1.000
_cell.angle_alpha   90.00
_cell.angle_beta   90.00
_cell.angle_gamma   90.00
#
_symmetry.space_group_name_H-M   'P 1'
#
loop_
_entity.id
_entity.type
_entity.pdbx_description
1 polymer ?
#
loop_
_entity_poly.entity_id
_entity_poly.type
_entity_poly.pdbx_seq_one_letter_code
_entity_poly.pdbx_strand_id
1 'polypeptide(L)'
;RVPDRDAAVLREATLHGAVCLGKTHMTELAFSGLGVNPMTATPPNVHDPRLAPGGSSSGAAASVAMGLAAAAVGSDTGGSVRIPAAWNDLVGFKPGQGRVSAEGVVPLCRRFDSVGPLARSVEDCALVLGAITGRAAPLDLRGADLRGARLLVLEGLAFEGAREAPVRGFEEAVDRLARAGAAVERRALPMVSPAMDLSPILFAPEAYGLWKDVIEAAPARMYPLILERFRGGAGVSAADYVAGWDRLERFRADYLSASAEYDAVLVPTAPIQPPDAARLLSDPEYFATENLLAL
;
A
#
# COMPACT_ATOMS: atom_id res chain seq x y z
N ARG A 1 -15.51 17.34 -6.89
CA ARG A 1 -16.41 17.46 -5.71
C ARG A 1 -15.64 18.22 -4.63
N VAL A 2 -16.26 19.21 -4.00
CA VAL A 2 -15.69 19.87 -2.80
C VAL A 2 -16.40 19.25 -1.60
N PRO A 3 -15.69 18.66 -0.62
CA PRO A 3 -16.33 18.10 0.57
C PRO A 3 -16.77 19.21 1.53
N ASP A 4 -17.94 19.05 2.16
CA ASP A 4 -18.48 20.00 3.14
C ASP A 4 -17.96 19.78 4.57
N ARG A 5 -17.22 18.70 4.80
CA ARG A 5 -16.62 18.35 6.09
C ARG A 5 -15.29 17.61 5.92
N ASP A 6 -14.44 17.75 6.91
CA ASP A 6 -13.19 16.99 6.98
C ASP A 6 -13.44 15.51 7.21
N ALA A 7 -12.58 14.68 6.63
CA ALA A 7 -12.47 13.27 6.99
C ALA A 7 -12.02 13.12 8.45
N ALA A 8 -12.41 12.03 9.12
CA ALA A 8 -12.08 11.81 10.53
C ALA A 8 -10.56 11.94 10.78
N VAL A 9 -9.73 11.37 9.91
CA VAL A 9 -8.26 11.44 10.04
C VAL A 9 -7.70 12.86 10.03
N LEU A 10 -8.28 13.76 9.21
CA LEU A 10 -7.85 15.16 9.14
C LEU A 10 -8.34 15.93 10.36
N ARG A 11 -9.59 15.68 10.78
CA ARG A 11 -10.16 16.28 11.98
C ARG A 11 -9.34 15.91 13.23
N GLU A 12 -9.04 14.63 13.44
CA GLU A 12 -8.25 14.18 14.60
C GLU A 12 -6.83 14.76 14.58
N ALA A 13 -6.16 14.74 13.42
CA ALA A 13 -4.82 15.34 13.30
C ALA A 13 -4.83 16.83 13.63
N THR A 14 -5.84 17.56 13.17
CA THR A 14 -6.00 19.01 13.43
C THR A 14 -6.21 19.28 14.92
N LEU A 15 -7.04 18.47 15.59
CA LEU A 15 -7.25 18.55 17.05
C LEU A 15 -5.96 18.28 17.85
N HIS A 16 -5.02 17.54 17.27
CA HIS A 16 -3.70 17.27 17.86
C HIS A 16 -2.61 18.26 17.38
N GLY A 17 -3.01 19.38 16.77
CA GLY A 17 -2.13 20.49 16.43
C GLY A 17 -1.41 20.36 15.08
N ALA A 18 -1.77 19.38 14.24
CA ALA A 18 -1.23 19.29 12.89
C ALA A 18 -1.82 20.37 11.97
N VAL A 19 -1.01 20.86 11.03
CA VAL A 19 -1.43 21.80 9.98
C VAL A 19 -1.46 21.08 8.64
N CYS A 20 -2.60 21.10 7.96
CA CYS A 20 -2.74 20.51 6.63
C CYS A 20 -2.15 21.44 5.57
N LEU A 21 -1.07 21.01 4.91
CA LEU A 21 -0.39 21.80 3.88
C LEU A 21 -1.12 21.77 2.53
N GLY A 22 -1.92 20.73 2.26
CA GLY A 22 -2.65 20.62 1.00
C GLY A 22 -3.04 19.20 0.63
N LYS A 23 -3.53 19.04 -0.59
CA LYS A 23 -3.91 17.74 -1.18
C LYS A 23 -2.81 17.31 -2.14
N THR A 24 -2.40 16.05 -2.06
CA THR A 24 -1.33 15.50 -2.87
C THR A 24 -1.86 14.71 -4.05
N HIS A 25 -1.07 14.61 -5.13
CA HIS A 25 -1.40 13.77 -6.28
C HIS A 25 -1.48 12.28 -5.91
N MET A 26 -2.24 11.53 -6.68
CA MET A 26 -2.39 10.08 -6.57
C MET A 26 -2.77 9.46 -7.91
N THR A 27 -2.57 8.14 -8.06
CA THR A 27 -3.25 7.37 -9.11
C THR A 27 -4.77 7.53 -8.96
N GLU A 28 -5.48 7.72 -10.07
CA GLU A 28 -6.93 7.87 -10.10
C GLU A 28 -7.66 6.76 -9.33
N LEU A 29 -8.52 7.17 -8.38
CA LEU A 29 -9.27 6.29 -7.49
C LEU A 29 -8.42 5.17 -6.83
N ALA A 30 -7.13 5.44 -6.62
CA ALA A 30 -6.19 4.57 -5.92
C ALA A 30 -5.85 3.22 -6.60
N PHE A 31 -6.19 2.99 -7.88
CA PHE A 31 -6.15 1.63 -8.45
C PHE A 31 -4.88 1.24 -9.22
N SER A 32 -3.70 1.68 -8.77
CA SER A 32 -2.38 1.21 -9.26
C SER A 32 -1.28 1.50 -8.25
N GLY A 33 -0.31 0.58 -8.17
CA GLY A 33 0.89 0.68 -7.34
C GLY A 33 2.00 1.57 -7.91
N LEU A 34 1.85 2.09 -9.13
CA LEU A 34 2.93 2.78 -9.86
C LEU A 34 2.98 4.29 -9.61
N GLY A 35 1.85 4.92 -9.34
CA GLY A 35 1.78 6.35 -8.99
C GLY A 35 1.76 7.33 -10.16
N VAL A 36 1.82 6.84 -11.40
CA VAL A 36 1.66 7.64 -12.62
C VAL A 36 0.20 8.06 -12.82
N ASN A 37 -0.02 9.29 -13.25
CA ASN A 37 -1.34 9.83 -13.56
C ASN A 37 -1.26 10.83 -14.72
N PRO A 38 -1.51 10.39 -15.97
CA PRO A 38 -1.49 11.28 -17.14
C PRO A 38 -2.72 12.20 -17.24
N MET A 39 -3.77 11.96 -16.46
CA MET A 39 -4.98 12.79 -16.48
C MET A 39 -4.85 14.06 -15.64
N THR A 40 -3.90 14.08 -14.69
CA THR A 40 -3.61 15.25 -13.86
C THR A 40 -2.11 15.56 -13.87
N ALA A 41 -1.36 15.01 -12.94
CA ALA A 41 0.09 15.10 -12.88
C ALA A 41 0.70 13.91 -12.15
N THR A 42 1.93 13.59 -12.51
CA THR A 42 2.77 12.60 -11.82
C THR A 42 3.84 13.34 -11.04
N PRO A 43 3.93 13.17 -9.70
CA PRO A 43 5.02 13.76 -8.95
C PRO A 43 6.35 13.04 -9.25
N PRO A 44 7.49 13.74 -9.15
CA PRO A 44 8.81 13.12 -9.33
C PRO A 44 9.13 12.10 -8.23
N ASN A 45 9.91 11.08 -8.57
CA ASN A 45 10.60 10.23 -7.59
C ASN A 45 11.83 10.97 -7.03
N VAL A 46 12.14 10.79 -5.75
CA VAL A 46 13.27 11.47 -5.07
C VAL A 46 14.64 11.10 -5.65
N HIS A 47 14.78 9.88 -6.19
CA HIS A 47 16.05 9.35 -6.71
C HIS A 47 16.35 9.80 -8.14
N ASP A 48 15.33 9.79 -8.99
CA ASP A 48 15.41 10.24 -10.38
C ASP A 48 14.00 10.61 -10.87
N PRO A 49 13.77 11.85 -11.35
CA PRO A 49 12.45 12.29 -11.79
C PRO A 49 11.88 11.54 -13.00
N ARG A 50 12.68 10.71 -13.69
CA ARG A 50 12.23 9.83 -14.78
C ARG A 50 11.58 8.54 -14.26
N LEU A 51 11.80 8.19 -12.99
CA LEU A 51 11.27 6.98 -12.39
C LEU A 51 9.88 7.23 -11.81
N ALA A 52 9.08 6.16 -11.76
CA ALA A 52 7.76 6.21 -11.15
C ALA A 52 7.87 6.53 -9.64
N PRO A 53 7.02 7.40 -9.09
CA PRO A 53 7.04 7.74 -7.67
C PRO A 53 6.48 6.64 -6.77
N GLY A 54 5.86 5.59 -7.35
CA GLY A 54 5.10 4.61 -6.61
C GLY A 54 3.74 5.16 -6.22
N GLY A 55 2.78 4.28 -6.02
CA GLY A 55 1.40 4.68 -5.87
C GLY A 55 0.56 3.70 -5.06
N SER A 56 -0.70 4.02 -4.82
CA SER A 56 -1.36 5.22 -5.35
C SER A 56 -1.04 6.53 -4.64
N SER A 57 -0.50 6.52 -3.40
CA SER A 57 -0.20 7.73 -2.62
C SER A 57 1.08 8.47 -3.08
N SER A 58 1.22 8.69 -4.39
CA SER A 58 2.44 9.18 -5.03
C SER A 58 2.88 10.56 -4.53
N GLY A 59 1.95 11.52 -4.51
CA GLY A 59 2.27 12.87 -4.05
C GLY A 59 2.50 12.95 -2.55
N ALA A 60 1.89 12.04 -1.77
CA ALA A 60 2.11 11.95 -0.34
C ALA A 60 3.58 11.58 -0.06
N ALA A 61 4.08 10.52 -0.69
CA ALA A 61 5.48 10.13 -0.57
C ALA A 61 6.43 11.23 -1.09
N ALA A 62 6.20 11.74 -2.31
CA ALA A 62 7.04 12.79 -2.88
C ALA A 62 7.12 14.03 -1.97
N SER A 63 6.00 14.45 -1.37
CA SER A 63 5.98 15.63 -0.50
C SER A 63 6.87 15.48 0.75
N VAL A 64 6.93 14.28 1.33
CA VAL A 64 7.75 13.99 2.51
C VAL A 64 9.21 13.79 2.13
N ALA A 65 9.46 13.03 1.06
CA ALA A 65 10.80 12.73 0.58
C ALA A 65 11.55 14.00 0.12
N MET A 66 10.83 14.97 -0.45
CA MET A 66 11.40 16.26 -0.88
C MET A 66 11.41 17.31 0.23
N GLY A 67 11.06 16.96 1.47
CA GLY A 67 11.10 17.88 2.61
C GLY A 67 10.04 18.99 2.58
N LEU A 68 9.00 18.86 1.75
CA LEU A 68 7.89 19.82 1.69
C LEU A 68 6.92 19.64 2.87
N ALA A 69 6.77 18.40 3.36
CA ALA A 69 5.96 18.05 4.51
C ALA A 69 6.75 17.24 5.54
N ALA A 70 6.39 17.38 6.82
CA ALA A 70 6.98 16.58 7.89
C ALA A 70 6.56 15.10 7.79
N ALA A 71 5.31 14.86 7.44
CA ALA A 71 4.70 13.56 7.18
C ALA A 71 3.49 13.74 6.25
N ALA A 72 2.99 12.64 5.71
CA ALA A 72 1.78 12.61 4.90
C ALA A 72 0.87 11.44 5.31
N VAL A 73 -0.37 11.48 4.85
CA VAL A 73 -1.37 10.42 5.05
C VAL A 73 -1.81 9.90 3.70
N GLY A 74 -1.78 8.58 3.53
CA GLY A 74 -2.23 7.87 2.33
C GLY A 74 -3.23 6.77 2.67
N SER A 75 -3.74 6.11 1.62
CA SER A 75 -4.50 4.86 1.76
C SER A 75 -3.70 3.70 1.15
N ASP A 76 -3.93 2.49 1.66
CA ASP A 76 -3.26 1.25 1.26
C ASP A 76 -4.30 0.13 1.14
N THR A 77 -4.70 -0.16 -0.09
CA THR A 77 -5.58 -1.28 -0.44
C THR A 77 -4.76 -2.52 -0.82
N GLY A 78 -3.67 -2.31 -1.56
CA GLY A 78 -2.77 -3.37 -2.03
C GLY A 78 -1.30 -2.95 -2.07
N GLY A 79 -0.90 -1.92 -1.30
CA GLY A 79 0.48 -1.42 -1.28
C GLY A 79 0.61 0.11 -1.32
N SER A 80 -0.51 0.83 -1.45
CA SER A 80 -0.53 2.26 -1.77
C SER A 80 0.08 3.22 -0.74
N VAL A 81 0.49 2.75 0.46
CA VAL A 81 1.34 3.48 1.41
C VAL A 81 2.76 2.92 1.40
N ARG A 82 2.90 1.59 1.34
CA ARG A 82 4.18 0.87 1.47
C ARG A 82 5.07 1.00 0.23
N ILE A 83 4.51 0.82 -0.97
CA ILE A 83 5.23 0.91 -2.25
C ILE A 83 5.82 2.32 -2.46
N PRO A 84 5.03 3.40 -2.44
CA PRO A 84 5.58 4.75 -2.63
C PRO A 84 6.56 5.14 -1.52
N ALA A 85 6.41 4.61 -0.30
CA ALA A 85 7.40 4.84 0.74
C ALA A 85 8.75 4.16 0.42
N ALA A 86 8.72 2.87 0.06
CA ALA A 86 9.93 2.12 -0.30
C ALA A 86 10.66 2.71 -1.51
N TRP A 87 9.92 3.28 -2.46
CA TRP A 87 10.48 3.88 -3.67
C TRP A 87 10.99 5.32 -3.48
N ASN A 88 10.77 5.93 -2.32
CA ASN A 88 11.21 7.30 -2.01
C ASN A 88 11.95 7.43 -0.67
N ASP A 89 12.57 6.36 -0.18
CA ASP A 89 13.36 6.34 1.08
C ASP A 89 12.57 6.77 2.32
N LEU A 90 11.31 6.34 2.41
CA LEU A 90 10.44 6.63 3.53
C LEU A 90 10.00 5.36 4.26
N VAL A 91 9.46 5.55 5.45
CA VAL A 91 8.67 4.55 6.18
C VAL A 91 7.20 4.76 5.85
N GLY A 92 6.54 3.74 5.32
CA GLY A 92 5.10 3.70 5.10
C GLY A 92 4.46 2.68 6.02
N PHE A 93 3.57 3.12 6.91
CA PHE A 93 2.90 2.20 7.84
C PHE A 93 1.45 1.97 7.41
N LYS A 94 1.11 0.72 7.07
CA LYS A 94 -0.27 0.28 6.87
C LYS A 94 -0.82 -0.32 8.17
N PRO A 95 -1.73 0.35 8.89
CA PRO A 95 -2.31 -0.20 10.11
C PRO A 95 -3.20 -1.43 9.83
N GLY A 96 -3.47 -2.20 10.88
CA GLY A 96 -4.51 -3.24 10.84
C GLY A 96 -5.87 -2.65 10.45
N GLN A 97 -6.69 -3.44 9.76
CA GLN A 97 -7.97 -2.97 9.22
C GLN A 97 -8.87 -2.41 10.34
N GLY A 98 -9.46 -1.25 10.10
CA GLY A 98 -10.32 -0.56 11.08
C GLY A 98 -9.60 0.18 12.21
N ARG A 99 -8.25 0.11 12.30
CA ARG A 99 -7.48 0.84 13.32
C ARG A 99 -7.54 2.36 13.14
N VAL A 100 -7.64 2.83 11.91
CA VAL A 100 -7.82 4.24 11.56
C VAL A 100 -9.19 4.38 10.90
N SER A 101 -9.99 5.36 11.33
CA SER A 101 -11.31 5.60 10.74
C SER A 101 -11.20 5.98 9.26
N ALA A 102 -11.95 5.29 8.41
CA ALA A 102 -12.10 5.65 7.00
C ALA A 102 -13.27 6.62 6.75
N GLU A 103 -13.88 7.21 7.79
CA GLU A 103 -14.95 8.18 7.61
C GLU A 103 -14.46 9.40 6.82
N GLY A 104 -15.14 9.69 5.70
CA GLY A 104 -14.79 10.78 4.80
C GLY A 104 -13.68 10.44 3.79
N VAL A 105 -13.15 9.22 3.81
CA VAL A 105 -12.20 8.72 2.81
C VAL A 105 -12.96 8.16 1.61
N VAL A 106 -12.49 8.50 0.41
CA VAL A 106 -13.02 7.97 -0.86
C VAL A 106 -12.56 6.51 -1.01
N PRO A 107 -13.46 5.52 -1.04
CA PRO A 107 -13.07 4.11 -1.03
C PRO A 107 -12.63 3.63 -2.42
N LEU A 108 -11.65 2.73 -2.48
CA LEU A 108 -11.43 1.86 -3.64
C LEU A 108 -12.09 0.50 -3.40
N CYS A 109 -11.74 -0.15 -2.29
CA CYS A 109 -12.21 -1.47 -1.92
C CYS A 109 -12.32 -1.54 -0.39
N ARG A 110 -13.52 -1.30 0.17
CA ARG A 110 -13.71 -0.94 1.59
C ARG A 110 -13.17 -1.98 2.56
N ARG A 111 -13.25 -3.26 2.18
CA ARG A 111 -12.77 -4.35 3.04
C ARG A 111 -11.24 -4.48 3.09
N PHE A 112 -10.53 -3.82 2.18
CA PHE A 112 -9.08 -3.83 2.09
C PHE A 112 -8.44 -2.46 2.38
N ASP A 113 -9.18 -1.37 2.15
CA ASP A 113 -8.69 -0.01 2.34
C ASP A 113 -8.27 0.25 3.80
N SER A 114 -6.99 0.54 4.01
CA SER A 114 -6.44 1.03 5.28
C SER A 114 -5.86 2.43 5.09
N VAL A 115 -6.06 3.34 6.04
CA VAL A 115 -5.41 4.68 6.04
C VAL A 115 -4.15 4.61 6.89
N GLY A 116 -3.05 5.17 6.40
CA GLY A 116 -1.75 5.05 7.06
C GLY A 116 -0.80 6.23 6.81
N PRO A 117 0.15 6.47 7.72
CA PRO A 117 1.13 7.53 7.56
C PRO A 117 2.30 7.12 6.64
N LEU A 118 2.89 8.13 6.00
CA LEU A 118 4.20 8.10 5.36
C LEU A 118 5.08 9.14 6.05
N ALA A 119 6.24 8.74 6.53
CA ALA A 119 7.19 9.62 7.23
C ALA A 119 8.64 9.18 7.01
N ARG A 120 9.61 9.95 7.50
CA ARG A 120 11.05 9.65 7.34
C ARG A 120 11.58 8.61 8.34
N SER A 121 10.80 8.27 9.37
CA SER A 121 11.20 7.33 10.39
C SER A 121 10.01 6.53 10.94
N VAL A 122 10.32 5.41 11.60
CA VAL A 122 9.31 4.59 12.31
C VAL A 122 8.68 5.38 13.45
N GLU A 123 9.48 6.18 14.17
CA GLU A 123 9.03 7.06 15.25
C GLU A 123 8.03 8.10 14.73
N ASP A 124 8.34 8.77 13.62
CA ASP A 124 7.43 9.74 13.01
C ASP A 124 6.11 9.08 12.57
N CYS A 125 6.17 7.88 11.97
CA CYS A 125 4.96 7.12 11.64
C CYS A 125 4.13 6.78 12.89
N ALA A 126 4.76 6.43 14.01
CA ALA A 126 4.06 6.16 15.27
C ALA A 126 3.40 7.42 15.86
N LEU A 127 4.08 8.57 15.79
CA LEU A 127 3.56 9.88 16.21
C LEU A 127 2.34 10.29 15.36
N VAL A 128 2.47 10.21 14.03
CA VAL A 128 1.38 10.57 13.10
C VAL A 128 0.21 9.60 13.26
N LEU A 129 0.46 8.31 13.45
CA LEU A 129 -0.59 7.34 13.76
C LEU A 129 -1.36 7.73 15.03
N GLY A 130 -0.65 8.17 16.08
CA GLY A 130 -1.28 8.69 17.30
C GLY A 130 -2.20 9.86 17.00
N ALA A 131 -1.71 10.85 16.26
CA ALA A 131 -2.46 12.04 15.89
C ALA A 131 -3.73 11.74 15.05
N ILE A 132 -3.62 10.89 14.02
CA ILE A 132 -4.77 10.57 13.14
C ILE A 132 -5.79 9.60 13.78
N THR A 133 -5.41 8.93 14.88
CA THR A 133 -6.31 8.04 15.64
C THR A 133 -6.88 8.71 16.89
N GLY A 134 -6.48 9.95 17.18
CA GLY A 134 -6.87 10.66 18.40
C GLY A 134 -6.32 10.01 19.68
N ARG A 135 -5.22 9.26 19.59
CA ARG A 135 -4.61 8.58 20.74
C ARG A 135 -3.60 9.51 21.42
N ALA A 136 -3.84 9.77 22.71
CA ALA A 136 -3.09 10.74 23.50
C ALA A 136 -1.61 10.39 23.75
N ALA A 137 -1.24 9.10 23.68
CA ALA A 137 0.14 8.66 23.91
C ALA A 137 0.69 7.95 22.67
N PRO A 138 1.77 8.47 22.05
CA PRO A 138 2.48 7.75 21.01
C PRO A 138 3.15 6.50 21.58
N LEU A 139 3.40 5.52 20.71
CA LEU A 139 4.12 4.31 21.08
C LEU A 139 5.56 4.69 21.45
N ASP A 140 5.98 4.40 22.68
CA ASP A 140 7.37 4.58 23.10
C ASP A 140 8.24 3.47 22.51
N LEU A 141 9.08 3.85 21.54
CA LEU A 141 10.00 2.93 20.87
C LEU A 141 11.39 2.88 21.55
N ARG A 142 11.60 3.65 22.63
CA ARG A 142 12.90 3.68 23.30
C ARG A 142 13.19 2.33 23.96
N GLY A 143 14.42 1.85 23.78
CA GLY A 143 14.85 0.56 24.30
C GLY A 143 14.29 -0.64 23.53
N ALA A 144 13.63 -0.42 22.38
CA ALA A 144 13.27 -1.51 21.48
C ALA A 144 14.53 -2.27 21.04
N ASP A 145 14.43 -3.59 21.03
CA ASP A 145 15.53 -4.51 20.81
C ASP A 145 15.00 -5.78 20.15
N LEU A 146 15.85 -6.42 19.34
CA LEU A 146 15.52 -7.61 18.57
C LEU A 146 16.03 -8.90 19.21
N ARG A 147 16.80 -8.84 20.31
CA ARG A 147 17.25 -10.04 21.03
C ARG A 147 16.07 -10.92 21.43
N GLY A 148 16.03 -12.13 20.85
CA GLY A 148 14.98 -13.11 21.11
C GLY A 148 13.71 -12.94 20.27
N ALA A 149 13.63 -11.92 19.42
CA ALA A 149 12.53 -11.76 18.47
C ALA A 149 12.57 -12.90 17.45
N ARG A 150 11.40 -13.49 17.16
CA ARG A 150 11.22 -14.57 16.19
C ARG A 150 10.62 -14.00 14.92
N LEU A 151 11.39 -14.00 13.84
CA LEU A 151 10.97 -13.43 12.56
C LEU A 151 10.83 -14.53 11.52
N LEU A 152 9.74 -14.51 10.76
CA LEU A 152 9.54 -15.41 9.63
C LEU A 152 9.81 -14.66 8.32
N VAL A 153 10.78 -15.07 7.53
CA VAL A 153 10.83 -14.71 6.11
C VAL A 153 9.84 -15.61 5.37
N LEU A 154 8.83 -14.98 4.76
CA LEU A 154 7.82 -15.69 3.99
C LEU A 154 8.32 -15.96 2.57
N GLU A 155 8.69 -17.21 2.33
CA GLU A 155 9.14 -17.70 1.01
C GLU A 155 7.98 -17.89 0.04
N GLY A 156 8.30 -18.13 -1.24
CA GLY A 156 7.34 -18.39 -2.31
C GLY A 156 6.96 -17.11 -3.04
N LEU A 157 5.65 -16.82 -3.12
CA LEU A 157 5.11 -15.73 -3.94
C LEU A 157 5.80 -14.36 -3.74
N ALA A 158 6.27 -14.06 -2.53
CA ALA A 158 6.97 -12.81 -2.23
C ALA A 158 8.30 -12.62 -3.00
N PHE A 159 8.88 -13.71 -3.53
CA PHE A 159 10.12 -13.72 -4.30
C PHE A 159 9.92 -14.13 -5.77
N GLU A 160 8.75 -14.64 -6.12
CA GLU A 160 8.44 -15.08 -7.49
C GLU A 160 8.45 -13.89 -8.45
N GLY A 161 9.31 -13.95 -9.47
CA GLY A 161 9.49 -12.84 -10.43
C GLY A 161 10.20 -11.61 -9.87
N ALA A 162 10.64 -11.64 -8.61
CA ALA A 162 11.36 -10.52 -8.00
C ALA A 162 12.71 -10.28 -8.66
N ARG A 163 13.05 -9.01 -8.86
CA ARG A 163 14.31 -8.59 -9.47
C ARG A 163 15.44 -8.67 -8.45
N GLU A 164 16.66 -8.84 -8.95
CA GLU A 164 17.84 -9.05 -8.11
C GLU A 164 18.09 -7.93 -7.09
N ALA A 165 17.94 -6.66 -7.50
CA ALA A 165 18.27 -5.53 -6.63
C ALA A 165 17.36 -5.42 -5.38
N PRO A 166 16.01 -5.49 -5.49
CA PRO A 166 15.15 -5.57 -4.31
C PRO A 166 15.42 -6.80 -3.43
N VAL A 167 15.64 -7.97 -4.03
CA VAL A 167 15.96 -9.19 -3.26
C VAL A 167 17.26 -9.02 -2.48
N ARG A 168 18.32 -8.50 -3.11
CA ARG A 168 19.59 -8.23 -2.43
C ARG A 168 19.42 -7.26 -1.26
N GLY A 169 18.69 -6.16 -1.45
CA GLY A 169 18.41 -5.20 -0.38
C GLY A 169 17.60 -5.82 0.77
N PHE A 170 16.67 -6.72 0.46
CA PHE A 170 15.93 -7.48 1.46
C PHE A 170 16.84 -8.43 2.25
N GLU A 171 17.69 -9.21 1.59
CA GLU A 171 18.63 -10.12 2.26
C GLU A 171 19.60 -9.35 3.18
N GLU A 172 20.13 -8.22 2.73
CA GLU A 172 20.98 -7.36 3.55
C GLU A 172 20.25 -6.85 4.81
N ALA A 173 18.95 -6.53 4.69
CA ALA A 173 18.13 -6.14 5.82
C ALA A 173 17.89 -7.31 6.80
N VAL A 174 17.59 -8.50 6.28
CA VAL A 174 17.44 -9.72 7.10
C VAL A 174 18.72 -10.04 7.87
N ASP A 175 19.88 -9.95 7.22
CA ASP A 175 21.19 -10.16 7.86
C ASP A 175 21.46 -9.14 8.98
N ARG A 176 21.02 -7.89 8.81
CA ARG A 176 21.12 -6.86 9.84
C ARG A 176 20.22 -7.17 11.04
N LEU A 177 18.99 -7.64 10.80
CA LEU A 177 18.06 -8.04 11.85
C LEU A 177 18.60 -9.25 12.64
N ALA A 178 19.12 -10.26 11.94
CA ALA A 178 19.74 -11.43 12.57
C ALA A 178 20.96 -11.05 13.42
N ARG A 179 21.85 -10.19 12.91
CA ARG A 179 23.00 -9.67 13.68
C ARG A 179 22.60 -8.82 14.89
N ALA A 180 21.42 -8.21 14.86
CA ALA A 180 20.85 -7.49 16.01
C ALA A 180 20.21 -8.42 17.06
N GLY A 181 20.20 -9.74 16.84
CA GLY A 181 19.77 -10.74 17.82
C GLY A 181 18.41 -11.39 17.54
N ALA A 182 17.80 -11.11 16.39
CA ALA A 182 16.58 -11.80 15.96
C ALA A 182 16.89 -13.24 15.52
N ALA A 183 16.03 -14.18 15.89
CA ALA A 183 15.98 -15.52 15.31
C ALA A 183 15.14 -15.48 14.04
N VAL A 184 15.77 -15.70 12.89
CA VAL A 184 15.09 -15.66 11.58
C VAL A 184 14.91 -17.08 11.06
N GLU A 185 13.67 -17.46 10.79
CA GLU A 185 13.31 -18.67 10.05
C GLU A 185 12.80 -18.31 8.66
N ARG A 186 13.03 -19.18 7.67
CA ARG A 186 12.46 -19.04 6.32
C ARG A 186 11.51 -20.18 6.04
N ARG A 187 10.28 -19.88 5.62
CA ARG A 187 9.27 -20.90 5.29
C ARG A 187 8.25 -20.36 4.30
N ALA A 188 7.81 -21.20 3.38
CA ALA A 188 6.62 -20.92 2.56
C ALA A 188 5.36 -21.32 3.32
N LEU A 189 4.33 -20.48 3.27
CA LEU A 189 3.04 -20.79 3.85
C LEU A 189 2.03 -21.12 2.73
N PRO A 190 1.54 -22.36 2.62
CA PRO A 190 0.88 -22.86 1.39
C PRO A 190 -0.47 -22.19 1.08
N MET A 191 -1.10 -21.52 2.06
CA MET A 191 -2.34 -20.78 1.86
C MET A 191 -2.14 -19.40 1.19
N VAL A 192 -0.91 -18.88 1.12
CA VAL A 192 -0.64 -17.51 0.65
C VAL A 192 -0.92 -17.37 -0.86
N SER A 193 -0.37 -18.25 -1.70
CA SER A 193 -0.57 -18.19 -3.15
C SER A 193 -2.06 -18.34 -3.53
N PRO A 194 -2.80 -19.36 -3.03
CA PRO A 194 -4.25 -19.46 -3.27
C PRO A 194 -5.07 -18.28 -2.75
N ALA A 195 -4.64 -17.61 -1.67
CA ALA A 195 -5.30 -16.39 -1.20
C ALA A 195 -5.08 -15.22 -2.17
N MET A 196 -3.88 -15.09 -2.73
CA MET A 196 -3.55 -14.03 -3.69
C MET A 196 -4.24 -14.24 -5.04
N ASP A 197 -4.48 -15.48 -5.46
CA ASP A 197 -5.27 -15.82 -6.65
C ASP A 197 -6.72 -15.30 -6.59
N LEU A 198 -7.23 -14.99 -5.39
CA LEU A 198 -8.56 -14.40 -5.21
C LEU A 198 -8.58 -12.89 -5.51
N SER A 199 -7.44 -12.23 -5.66
CA SER A 199 -7.36 -10.77 -5.82
C SER A 199 -8.21 -10.23 -6.98
N PRO A 200 -8.20 -10.83 -8.20
CA PRO A 200 -9.06 -10.39 -9.30
C PRO A 200 -10.56 -10.54 -9.00
N ILE A 201 -10.93 -11.53 -8.17
CA ILE A 201 -12.32 -11.84 -7.78
C ILE A 201 -12.79 -10.90 -6.66
N LEU A 202 -11.90 -10.34 -5.85
CA LEU A 202 -12.28 -9.57 -4.66
C LEU A 202 -12.04 -8.06 -4.80
N PHE A 203 -10.99 -7.63 -5.51
CA PHE A 203 -10.68 -6.20 -5.66
C PHE A 203 -11.50 -5.54 -6.77
N ALA A 204 -11.34 -6.03 -8.00
CA ALA A 204 -11.92 -5.40 -9.18
C ALA A 204 -13.46 -5.31 -9.14
N PRO A 205 -14.22 -6.35 -8.75
CA PRO A 205 -15.69 -6.24 -8.71
C PRO A 205 -16.22 -5.36 -7.58
N GLU A 206 -15.56 -5.31 -6.41
CA GLU A 206 -15.94 -4.35 -5.37
C GLU A 206 -15.68 -2.92 -5.88
N ALA A 207 -14.48 -2.65 -6.41
CA ALA A 207 -14.14 -1.34 -6.98
C ALA A 207 -15.10 -0.92 -8.11
N TYR A 208 -15.39 -1.81 -9.04
CA TYR A 208 -16.35 -1.57 -10.13
C TYR A 208 -17.76 -1.35 -9.58
N GLY A 209 -18.23 -2.18 -8.66
CA GLY A 209 -19.55 -2.06 -8.05
C GLY A 209 -19.77 -0.71 -7.36
N LEU A 210 -18.71 -0.12 -6.79
CA LEU A 210 -18.76 1.20 -6.15
C LEU A 210 -18.77 2.37 -7.12
N TRP A 211 -18.06 2.22 -8.25
CA TRP A 211 -17.72 3.35 -9.10
C TRP A 211 -18.28 3.30 -10.52
N LYS A 212 -18.83 2.16 -10.97
CA LYS A 212 -19.28 1.93 -12.36
C LYS A 212 -20.14 3.07 -12.90
N ASP A 213 -21.15 3.53 -12.14
CA ASP A 213 -22.07 4.56 -12.63
C ASP A 213 -21.36 5.90 -12.85
N VAL A 214 -20.33 6.20 -12.06
CA VAL A 214 -19.52 7.42 -12.16
C VAL A 214 -18.51 7.32 -13.30
N ILE A 215 -17.78 6.21 -13.39
CA ILE A 215 -16.72 6.04 -14.40
C ILE A 215 -17.31 5.82 -15.80
N GLU A 216 -18.43 5.10 -15.91
CA GLU A 216 -19.09 4.84 -17.21
C GLU A 216 -19.88 6.06 -17.71
N ALA A 217 -20.27 6.98 -16.83
CA ALA A 217 -20.85 8.25 -17.25
C ALA A 217 -19.83 9.18 -17.93
N ALA A 218 -18.52 9.00 -17.67
CA ALA A 218 -17.47 9.83 -18.26
C ALA A 218 -16.12 9.08 -18.41
N PRO A 219 -16.06 7.97 -19.16
CA PRO A 219 -14.89 7.07 -19.18
C PRO A 219 -13.64 7.74 -19.74
N ALA A 220 -13.79 8.70 -20.65
CA ALA A 220 -12.68 9.45 -21.22
C ALA A 220 -11.96 10.38 -20.23
N ARG A 221 -12.50 10.56 -19.01
CA ARG A 221 -11.84 11.31 -17.93
C ARG A 221 -10.89 10.47 -17.09
N MET A 222 -10.81 9.18 -17.34
CA MET A 222 -9.93 8.24 -16.64
C MET A 222 -8.86 7.71 -17.58
N TYR A 223 -7.65 7.51 -17.07
CA TYR A 223 -6.59 6.87 -17.83
C TYR A 223 -7.05 5.46 -18.27
N PRO A 224 -6.98 5.11 -19.58
CA PRO A 224 -7.56 3.86 -20.09
C PRO A 224 -7.11 2.60 -19.34
N LEU A 225 -5.84 2.51 -18.95
CA LEU A 225 -5.33 1.35 -18.21
C LEU A 225 -5.90 1.24 -16.78
N ILE A 226 -6.24 2.36 -16.14
CA ILE A 226 -6.94 2.35 -14.85
C ILE A 226 -8.41 1.97 -15.06
N LEU A 227 -9.06 2.52 -16.10
CA LEU A 227 -10.44 2.18 -16.45
C LEU A 227 -10.60 0.68 -16.73
N GLU A 228 -9.66 0.08 -17.44
CA GLU A 228 -9.65 -1.37 -17.71
C GLU A 228 -9.55 -2.20 -16.43
N ARG A 229 -8.77 -1.76 -15.44
CA ARG A 229 -8.70 -2.43 -14.13
C ARG A 229 -10.04 -2.40 -13.38
N PHE A 230 -10.77 -1.28 -13.45
CA PHE A 230 -12.14 -1.22 -12.93
C PHE A 230 -13.05 -2.18 -13.72
N ARG A 231 -13.06 -2.10 -15.05
CA ARG A 231 -13.92 -2.94 -15.90
C ARG A 231 -13.63 -4.44 -15.78
N GLY A 232 -12.42 -4.82 -15.36
CA GLY A 232 -12.07 -6.22 -15.06
C GLY A 232 -13.00 -6.87 -14.01
N GLY A 233 -13.67 -6.07 -13.17
CA GLY A 233 -14.66 -6.55 -12.21
C GLY A 233 -16.05 -6.83 -12.78
N ALA A 234 -16.38 -6.35 -13.99
CA ALA A 234 -17.75 -6.35 -14.51
C ALA A 234 -18.34 -7.75 -14.72
N GLY A 235 -17.50 -8.74 -15.00
CA GLY A 235 -17.91 -10.12 -15.29
C GLY A 235 -17.96 -11.05 -14.07
N VAL A 236 -17.57 -10.60 -12.87
CA VAL A 236 -17.55 -11.46 -11.68
C VAL A 236 -18.95 -11.58 -11.10
N SER A 237 -19.43 -12.82 -10.92
CA SER A 237 -20.75 -13.06 -10.36
C SER A 237 -20.80 -12.77 -8.85
N ALA A 238 -21.99 -12.44 -8.33
CA ALA A 238 -22.18 -12.29 -6.89
C ALA A 238 -21.86 -13.58 -6.12
N ALA A 239 -22.14 -14.75 -6.71
CA ALA A 239 -21.85 -16.05 -6.12
C ALA A 239 -20.34 -16.28 -5.99
N ASP A 240 -19.56 -15.96 -7.03
CA ASP A 240 -18.10 -16.08 -7.01
C ASP A 240 -17.45 -15.11 -6.02
N TYR A 241 -17.98 -13.88 -5.94
CA TYR A 241 -17.53 -12.87 -4.99
C TYR A 241 -17.74 -13.33 -3.53
N VAL A 242 -18.94 -13.83 -3.20
CA VAL A 242 -19.26 -14.36 -1.86
C VAL A 242 -18.39 -15.58 -1.53
N ALA A 243 -18.29 -16.54 -2.46
CA ALA A 243 -17.45 -17.73 -2.29
C ALA A 243 -15.95 -17.38 -2.20
N GLY A 244 -15.51 -16.32 -2.86
CA GLY A 244 -14.16 -15.77 -2.75
C GLY A 244 -13.87 -15.28 -1.34
N TRP A 245 -14.79 -14.52 -0.73
CA TRP A 245 -14.65 -14.07 0.65
C TRP A 245 -14.59 -15.22 1.65
N ASP A 246 -15.48 -16.21 1.52
CA ASP A 246 -15.46 -17.39 2.38
C ASP A 246 -14.13 -18.15 2.30
N ARG A 247 -13.54 -18.24 1.10
CA ARG A 247 -12.21 -18.83 0.91
C ARG A 247 -11.12 -17.98 1.56
N LEU A 248 -11.13 -16.66 1.35
CA LEU A 248 -10.12 -15.76 1.90
C LEU A 248 -10.13 -15.76 3.44
N GLU A 249 -11.30 -15.81 4.08
CA GLU A 249 -11.38 -15.89 5.55
C GLU A 249 -10.80 -17.20 6.10
N ARG A 250 -10.98 -18.33 5.39
CA ARG A 250 -10.31 -19.60 5.74
C ARG A 250 -8.79 -19.49 5.61
N PHE A 251 -8.29 -19.00 4.48
CA PHE A 251 -6.86 -18.80 4.30
C PHE A 251 -6.25 -17.82 5.30
N ARG A 252 -7.01 -16.79 5.71
CA ARG A 252 -6.59 -15.87 6.77
C ARG A 252 -6.46 -16.57 8.12
N ALA A 253 -7.42 -17.42 8.48
CA ALA A 253 -7.33 -18.20 9.72
C ALA A 253 -6.13 -19.16 9.69
N ASP A 254 -5.90 -19.85 8.57
CA ASP A 254 -4.76 -20.75 8.38
C ASP A 254 -3.43 -19.98 8.48
N TYR A 255 -3.33 -18.82 7.82
CA TYR A 255 -2.15 -17.96 7.86
C TYR A 255 -1.85 -17.49 9.29
N LEU A 256 -2.86 -16.96 10.00
CA LEU A 256 -2.69 -16.48 11.37
C LEU A 256 -2.26 -17.62 12.31
N SER A 257 -2.83 -18.82 12.14
CA SER A 257 -2.41 -19.98 12.94
C SER A 257 -0.97 -20.41 12.62
N ALA A 258 -0.59 -20.41 11.34
CA ALA A 258 0.75 -20.83 10.91
C ALA A 258 1.84 -19.82 11.25
N SER A 259 1.49 -18.53 11.40
CA SER A 259 2.42 -17.46 11.76
C SER A 259 2.39 -17.08 13.23
N ALA A 260 1.55 -17.72 14.06
CA ALA A 260 1.27 -17.31 15.44
C ALA A 260 2.49 -17.32 16.38
N GLU A 261 3.51 -18.12 16.05
CA GLU A 261 4.71 -18.27 16.88
C GLU A 261 5.81 -17.22 16.59
N TYR A 262 5.59 -16.37 15.58
CA TYR A 262 6.52 -15.33 15.15
C TYR A 262 6.00 -13.94 15.58
N ASP A 263 6.93 -13.05 15.91
CA ASP A 263 6.63 -11.66 16.26
C ASP A 263 6.32 -10.81 15.01
N ALA A 264 6.93 -11.16 13.87
CA ALA A 264 6.64 -10.54 12.58
C ALA A 264 6.98 -11.46 11.40
N VAL A 265 6.35 -11.16 10.26
CA VAL A 265 6.62 -11.78 8.97
C VAL A 265 7.31 -10.75 8.06
N LEU A 266 8.41 -11.15 7.45
CA LEU A 266 9.26 -10.35 6.58
C LEU A 266 9.06 -10.76 5.13
N VAL A 267 8.89 -9.77 4.27
CA VAL A 267 8.86 -9.89 2.80
C VAL A 267 9.51 -8.65 2.17
N PRO A 268 10.04 -8.74 0.95
CA PRO A 268 10.38 -7.55 0.16
C PRO A 268 9.16 -6.63 0.03
N THR A 269 9.34 -5.32 0.17
CA THR A 269 8.19 -4.38 0.10
C THR A 269 7.64 -4.25 -1.31
N ALA A 270 8.53 -4.23 -2.31
CA ALA A 270 8.20 -4.29 -3.72
C ALA A 270 9.24 -5.19 -4.41
N PRO A 271 8.84 -6.10 -5.30
CA PRO A 271 9.75 -7.02 -5.98
C PRO A 271 10.51 -6.37 -7.16
N ILE A 272 10.22 -5.11 -7.48
CA ILE A 272 10.89 -4.29 -8.49
C ILE A 272 11.37 -2.96 -7.89
N GLN A 273 12.38 -2.38 -8.53
CA GLN A 273 12.73 -0.97 -8.36
C GLN A 273 11.71 -0.09 -9.11
N PRO A 274 11.66 1.22 -8.82
CA PRO A 274 10.83 2.15 -9.57
C PRO A 274 11.02 1.99 -11.10
N PRO A 275 9.97 1.66 -11.86
CA PRO A 275 10.06 1.56 -13.33
C PRO A 275 10.16 2.93 -14.00
N ASP A 276 10.57 2.96 -15.27
CA ASP A 276 10.64 4.19 -16.07
C ASP A 276 9.23 4.75 -16.34
N ALA A 277 8.95 5.96 -15.87
CA ALA A 277 7.61 6.54 -15.91
C ALA A 277 7.15 6.85 -17.34
N ALA A 278 8.06 7.26 -18.24
CA ALA A 278 7.69 7.55 -19.63
C ALA A 278 7.28 6.27 -20.37
N ARG A 279 8.04 5.18 -20.16
CA ARG A 279 7.73 3.88 -20.74
C ARG A 279 6.40 3.34 -20.24
N LEU A 280 6.10 3.47 -18.94
CA LEU A 280 4.79 3.07 -18.38
C LEU A 280 3.62 3.77 -19.09
N LEU A 281 3.81 5.00 -19.55
CA LEU A 281 2.77 5.77 -20.25
C LEU A 281 2.66 5.41 -21.74
N SER A 282 3.74 4.90 -22.37
CA SER A 282 3.78 4.57 -23.79
C SER A 282 3.59 3.08 -24.11
N ASP A 283 3.78 2.20 -23.13
CA ASP A 283 3.83 0.74 -23.29
C ASP A 283 2.83 0.07 -22.32
N PRO A 284 1.59 -0.22 -22.80
CA PRO A 284 0.55 -0.86 -22.00
C PRO A 284 0.93 -2.21 -21.38
N GLU A 285 1.73 -3.02 -22.09
CA GLU A 285 2.18 -4.33 -21.60
C GLU A 285 3.18 -4.18 -20.46
N TYR A 286 4.09 -3.22 -20.61
CA TYR A 286 5.02 -2.85 -19.52
C TYR A 286 4.27 -2.31 -18.31
N PHE A 287 3.27 -1.43 -18.50
CA PHE A 287 2.42 -0.98 -17.40
C PHE A 287 1.74 -2.16 -16.68
N ALA A 288 1.10 -3.06 -17.43
CA ALA A 288 0.38 -4.18 -16.85
C ALA A 288 1.31 -5.10 -16.04
N THR A 289 2.47 -5.43 -16.61
CA THR A 289 3.46 -6.32 -15.99
C THR A 289 4.06 -5.71 -14.73
N GLU A 290 4.58 -4.48 -14.82
CA GLU A 290 5.22 -3.82 -13.67
C GLU A 290 4.20 -3.46 -12.59
N ASN A 291 2.96 -3.10 -12.96
CA ASN A 291 1.93 -2.83 -11.96
C ASN A 291 1.49 -4.09 -11.21
N LEU A 292 1.35 -5.23 -11.89
CA LEU A 292 1.02 -6.50 -11.23
C LEU A 292 2.17 -6.95 -10.33
N LEU A 293 3.41 -6.82 -10.81
CA LEU A 293 4.57 -7.19 -10.04
C LEU A 293 4.76 -6.27 -8.83
N ALA A 294 4.46 -4.97 -8.92
CA ALA A 294 4.59 -4.06 -7.78
C ALA A 294 3.61 -4.31 -6.62
N LEU A 295 2.46 -4.98 -6.86
CA LEU A 295 1.34 -5.11 -5.93
C LEU A 295 1.35 -6.43 -5.12
#